data_AF-A0A7T5RB09-F1
#
_entry.id   AF-A0A7T5RB09-F1
#
_cell.length_a   1.000
_cell.length_b   1.000
_cell.length_c   1.000
_cell.angle_alpha   90.00
_cell.angle_beta   90.00
_cell.angle_gamma   90.00
#
_symmetry.space_group_name_H-M   'P 1'
#
loop_
_entity.id
_entity.type
_entity.pdbx_description
1 polymer ?
#
loop_
_entity_poly.entity_id
_entity_poly.type
_entity_poly.pdbx_seq_one_letter_code
_entity_poly.pdbx_strand_id
1 'polypeptide(L)'
;MENIFNTITSIATASAVFLNVASPPQAQLQQAVLAKRTMSLENRYPDAWVNKVFKDNILLTIAYMKNEAKPGLIDEKKPFSYEFTLKPREMFAFHDDVLTEYKGKVAKTSNAHFNYQEGFKSDGYLFGDGVCHLASLMYWAAKEAKLEAVAPTNHDFREIPDVPREYGVSIYNAPGETGANSKQNLYIKNNQNKSVVFRFAYNEDALKLTVFSVN
;
A
#
# COMPACT_ATOMS: atom_id res chain seq x y z
N MET A 1 35.45 40.99 70.42
CA MET A 1 36.54 40.51 69.54
C MET A 1 36.36 39.02 69.40
N GLU A 2 35.76 38.63 68.29
CA GLU A 2 35.36 37.27 67.93
C GLU A 2 36.58 36.46 67.47
N ASN A 3 36.64 35.20 67.86
CA ASN A 3 37.49 34.17 67.25
C ASN A 3 36.56 33.02 66.87
N ILE A 4 36.30 32.85 65.57
CA ILE A 4 35.51 31.74 65.03
C ILE A 4 36.43 30.84 64.21
N PHE A 5 36.36 29.55 64.52
CA PHE A 5 37.13 28.45 63.97
C PHE A 5 36.85 28.25 62.47
N ASN A 6 37.91 28.08 61.68
CA ASN A 6 37.82 27.58 60.30
C ASN A 6 37.90 26.04 60.31
N THR A 7 36.83 25.38 59.92
CA THR A 7 36.79 23.94 59.66
C THR A 7 36.89 23.70 58.16
N ILE A 8 37.95 23.02 57.72
CA ILE A 8 38.15 22.66 56.31
C ILE A 8 37.48 21.31 56.06
N THR A 9 36.38 21.30 55.31
CA THR A 9 35.67 20.09 54.91
C THR A 9 36.25 19.58 53.58
N SER A 10 36.92 18.42 53.60
CA SER A 10 37.43 17.75 52.41
C SER A 10 36.30 17.04 51.66
N ILE A 11 36.00 17.47 50.43
CA ILE A 11 35.02 16.83 49.55
C ILE A 11 35.74 15.74 48.73
N ALA A 12 35.45 14.47 49.01
CA ALA A 12 35.92 13.36 48.20
C ALA A 12 35.08 13.25 46.92
N THR A 13 35.71 13.50 45.77
CA THR A 13 35.11 13.33 44.44
C THR A 13 35.09 11.85 44.05
N ALA A 14 33.93 11.21 44.16
CA ALA A 14 33.70 9.87 43.62
C ALA A 14 33.63 9.95 42.09
N SER A 15 34.68 9.48 41.41
CA SER A 15 34.69 9.34 39.95
C SER A 15 33.85 8.12 39.56
N ALA A 16 32.67 8.35 38.97
CA ALA A 16 31.86 7.30 38.38
C ALA A 16 32.54 6.80 37.09
N VAL A 17 33.04 5.56 37.13
CA VAL A 17 33.57 4.87 35.94
C VAL A 17 32.36 4.39 35.13
N PHE A 18 32.02 5.11 34.06
CA PHE A 18 31.06 4.64 33.07
C PHE A 18 31.71 3.54 32.24
N LEU A 19 31.32 2.29 32.50
CA LEU A 19 31.64 1.18 31.59
C LEU A 19 30.86 1.41 30.30
N ASN A 20 31.58 1.67 29.20
CA ASN A 20 31.05 1.63 27.84
C ASN A 20 30.66 0.19 27.53
N VAL A 21 29.45 -0.21 27.92
CA VAL A 21 28.86 -1.48 27.48
C VAL A 21 28.46 -1.27 26.03
N ALA A 22 29.25 -1.82 25.11
CA ALA A 22 28.91 -1.82 23.70
C ALA A 22 27.55 -2.52 23.53
N SER A 23 26.55 -1.78 23.08
CA SER A 23 25.23 -2.34 22.76
C SER A 23 25.42 -3.50 21.77
N PRO A 24 24.75 -4.65 21.97
CA PRO A 24 24.82 -5.73 21.00
C PRO A 24 24.34 -5.23 19.64
N PRO A 25 24.94 -5.68 18.53
CA PRO A 25 24.51 -5.29 17.20
C PRO A 25 23.02 -5.63 17.05
N GLN A 26 22.19 -4.61 16.88
CA GLN A 26 20.78 -4.80 16.58
C GLN A 26 20.72 -5.63 15.30
N ALA A 27 20.19 -6.85 15.39
CA ALA A 27 19.97 -7.69 14.23
C ALA A 27 19.06 -6.92 13.26
N GLN A 28 19.65 -6.40 12.18
CA GLN A 28 18.88 -5.76 11.13
C GLN A 28 17.91 -6.81 10.58
N LEU A 29 16.60 -6.52 10.67
CA LEU A 29 15.56 -7.35 10.08
C LEU A 29 15.90 -7.56 8.60
N GLN A 30 16.32 -8.77 8.24
CA GLN A 30 16.55 -9.13 6.84
C GLN A 30 15.22 -9.07 6.10
N GLN A 31 15.03 -8.00 5.33
CA GLN A 31 13.92 -7.86 4.40
C GLN A 31 14.29 -8.61 3.11
N ALA A 32 13.59 -9.72 2.83
CA ALA A 32 13.75 -10.42 1.56
C ALA A 32 12.73 -9.90 0.56
N VAL A 33 13.19 -9.31 -0.54
CA VAL A 33 12.32 -8.89 -1.64
C VAL A 33 11.75 -10.12 -2.34
N LEU A 34 10.43 -10.25 -2.34
CA LEU A 34 9.70 -11.36 -2.95
C LEU A 34 9.28 -11.03 -4.40
N ALA A 35 8.90 -9.79 -4.66
CA ALA A 35 8.55 -9.31 -5.99
C ALA A 35 8.75 -7.80 -6.10
N LYS A 36 8.97 -7.32 -7.33
CA LYS A 36 9.05 -5.88 -7.64
C LYS A 36 8.49 -5.65 -9.04
N ARG A 37 7.48 -4.77 -9.12
CA ARG A 37 6.84 -4.38 -10.37
C ARG A 37 6.70 -2.87 -10.45
N THR A 38 6.70 -2.36 -11.67
CA THR A 38 6.56 -0.95 -11.97
C THR A 38 5.62 -0.82 -13.14
N MET A 39 4.79 0.21 -13.13
CA MET A 39 4.04 0.64 -14.30
C MET A 39 4.21 2.14 -14.51
N SER A 40 4.17 2.57 -15.77
CA SER A 40 4.04 3.99 -16.09
C SER A 40 2.62 4.47 -15.80
N LEU A 41 2.50 5.75 -15.43
CA LEU A 41 1.22 6.44 -15.27
C LEU A 41 0.92 7.39 -16.44
N GLU A 42 1.73 7.36 -17.50
CA GLU A 42 1.71 8.34 -18.61
C GLU A 42 1.50 7.72 -20.00
N ASN A 43 1.51 6.39 -20.13
CA ASN A 43 1.55 5.69 -21.44
C ASN A 43 0.25 4.93 -21.80
N ARG A 44 -0.90 5.27 -21.20
CA ARG A 44 -2.13 4.49 -21.40
C ARG A 44 -2.85 4.80 -22.71
N TYR A 45 -2.96 6.07 -23.04
CA TYR A 45 -3.57 6.57 -24.28
C TYR A 45 -2.67 7.63 -24.91
N PRO A 46 -2.83 7.88 -26.22
CA PRO A 46 -2.20 9.04 -26.86
C PRO A 46 -2.64 10.37 -26.24
N ASP A 47 -3.87 10.43 -25.71
CA ASP A 47 -4.42 11.62 -25.05
C ASP A 47 -3.91 11.74 -23.61
N ALA A 48 -3.11 12.79 -23.35
CA ALA A 48 -2.54 13.10 -22.05
C ALA A 48 -3.62 13.41 -20.98
N TRP A 49 -4.77 13.96 -21.36
CA TRP A 49 -5.87 14.20 -20.42
C TRP A 49 -6.42 12.90 -19.88
N VAL A 50 -6.59 11.89 -20.74
CA VAL A 50 -7.03 10.56 -20.33
C VAL A 50 -6.00 9.95 -19.38
N ASN A 51 -4.71 9.93 -19.73
CA ASN A 51 -3.65 9.44 -18.83
C ASN A 51 -3.69 10.11 -17.45
N LYS A 52 -3.94 11.43 -17.43
CA LYS A 52 -4.09 12.18 -16.19
C LYS A 52 -5.27 11.71 -15.34
N VAL A 53 -6.43 11.39 -15.94
CA VAL A 53 -7.57 10.81 -15.21
C VAL A 53 -7.19 9.49 -14.55
N PHE A 54 -6.55 8.60 -15.31
CA PHE A 54 -6.08 7.30 -14.83
C PHE A 54 -5.10 7.43 -13.67
N LYS A 55 -4.10 8.30 -13.83
CA LYS A 55 -3.12 8.63 -12.80
C LYS A 55 -3.79 9.15 -11.54
N ASP A 56 -4.65 10.16 -11.67
CA ASP A 56 -5.33 10.78 -10.51
C ASP A 56 -6.15 9.73 -9.73
N ASN A 57 -6.88 8.85 -10.39
CA ASN A 57 -7.67 7.80 -9.74
C ASN A 57 -6.81 6.71 -9.07
N ILE A 58 -5.68 6.33 -9.68
CA ILE A 58 -4.74 5.37 -9.06
C ILE A 58 -4.17 5.96 -7.77
N LEU A 59 -3.70 7.22 -7.82
CA LEU A 59 -3.14 7.88 -6.65
C LEU A 59 -4.21 8.07 -5.57
N LEU A 60 -5.41 8.54 -5.92
CA LEU A 60 -6.53 8.66 -4.99
C LEU A 60 -6.85 7.34 -4.28
N THR A 61 -6.82 6.22 -5.00
CA THR A 61 -7.02 4.88 -4.39
C THR A 61 -5.96 4.59 -3.32
N ILE A 62 -4.71 5.00 -3.55
CA ILE A 62 -3.64 4.87 -2.56
C ILE A 62 -3.85 5.84 -1.38
N ALA A 63 -4.32 7.06 -1.63
CA ALA A 63 -4.74 8.00 -0.59
C ALA A 63 -5.80 7.38 0.34
N TYR A 64 -6.79 6.68 -0.23
CA TYR A 64 -7.81 5.97 0.54
C TYR A 64 -7.22 4.85 1.38
N MET A 65 -6.27 4.07 0.83
CA MET A 65 -5.52 3.06 1.60
C MET A 65 -4.75 3.65 2.79
N LYS A 66 -4.23 4.87 2.64
CA LYS A 66 -3.53 5.65 3.67
C LYS A 66 -4.46 6.26 4.72
N ASN A 67 -5.78 6.26 4.49
CA ASN A 67 -6.76 7.06 5.23
C ASN A 67 -6.47 8.57 5.15
N GLU A 68 -5.90 9.04 4.04
CA GLU A 68 -5.56 10.45 3.80
C GLU A 68 -6.43 11.09 2.71
N ALA A 69 -7.26 10.29 2.02
CA ALA A 69 -8.13 10.78 0.96
C ALA A 69 -9.10 11.86 1.45
N LYS A 70 -9.25 12.90 0.62
CA LYS A 70 -10.28 13.93 0.76
C LYS A 70 -10.97 14.08 -0.60
N PRO A 71 -12.32 14.08 -0.65
CA PRO A 71 -13.04 14.29 -1.90
C PRO A 71 -12.54 15.54 -2.63
N GLY A 72 -12.13 15.38 -3.90
CA GLY A 72 -11.66 16.48 -4.75
C GLY A 72 -10.26 17.02 -4.45
N LEU A 73 -9.54 16.49 -3.45
CA LEU A 73 -8.19 16.96 -3.10
C LEU A 73 -7.17 15.81 -3.19
N ILE A 74 -6.43 15.77 -4.30
CA ILE A 74 -5.22 14.97 -4.41
C ILE A 74 -4.04 15.94 -4.36
N ASP A 75 -3.50 16.15 -3.17
CA ASP A 75 -2.21 16.85 -2.99
C ASP A 75 -1.02 15.93 -3.39
N GLU A 76 -1.32 14.67 -3.74
CA GLU A 76 -0.39 13.58 -4.05
C GLU A 76 0.31 13.67 -5.40
N LYS A 77 0.45 14.86 -5.97
CA LYS A 77 1.33 15.03 -7.14
C LYS A 77 2.81 14.91 -6.78
N LYS A 78 3.15 15.04 -5.50
CA LYS A 78 4.52 14.87 -5.02
C LYS A 78 4.86 13.38 -4.90
N PRO A 79 6.12 12.99 -5.17
CA PRO A 79 6.60 11.65 -4.87
C PRO A 79 6.27 11.22 -3.43
N PHE A 80 5.88 9.96 -3.25
CA PHE A 80 5.57 9.41 -1.94
C PHE A 80 5.94 7.93 -1.84
N SER A 81 5.92 7.43 -0.60
CA SER A 81 5.97 6.00 -0.29
C SER A 81 4.83 5.65 0.65
N TYR A 82 4.17 4.53 0.40
CA TYR A 82 3.11 3.98 1.25
C TYR A 82 3.31 2.48 1.45
N GLU A 83 3.04 1.99 2.65
CA GLU A 83 3.18 0.58 3.01
C GLU A 83 1.96 0.07 3.75
N PHE A 84 1.57 -1.16 3.45
CA PHE A 84 0.73 -1.95 4.34
C PHE A 84 1.30 -3.36 4.51
N THR A 85 0.94 -3.99 5.62
CA THR A 85 1.42 -5.32 5.99
C THR A 85 0.25 -6.28 6.10
N LEU A 86 0.41 -7.49 5.57
CA LEU A 86 -0.44 -8.64 5.87
C LEU A 86 0.34 -9.59 6.77
N LYS A 87 -0.14 -9.80 7.99
CA LYS A 87 0.36 -10.86 8.88
C LYS A 87 0.02 -12.23 8.30
N PRO A 88 0.65 -13.31 8.79
CA PRO A 88 0.27 -14.66 8.38
C PRO A 88 -1.25 -14.86 8.45
N ARG A 89 -1.81 -15.38 7.36
CA ARG A 89 -3.24 -15.67 7.16
C ARG A 89 -4.16 -14.46 7.00
N GLU A 90 -3.67 -13.22 7.14
CA GLU A 90 -4.45 -12.03 6.84
C GLU A 90 -4.71 -11.90 5.34
N MET A 91 -5.83 -11.24 5.02
CA MET A 91 -6.29 -11.03 3.67
C MET A 91 -6.50 -9.55 3.39
N PHE A 92 -6.06 -9.13 2.21
CA PHE A 92 -6.48 -7.91 1.56
C PHE A 92 -7.62 -8.21 0.58
N ALA A 93 -8.63 -7.35 0.55
CA ALA A 93 -9.61 -7.29 -0.55
C ALA A 93 -9.58 -5.87 -1.14
N PHE A 94 -9.70 -5.70 -2.45
CA PHE A 94 -9.58 -4.36 -3.05
C PHE A 94 -10.66 -3.41 -2.56
N HIS A 95 -11.90 -3.87 -2.44
CA HIS A 95 -12.98 -3.16 -1.76
C HIS A 95 -13.75 -4.11 -0.81
N ASP A 96 -14.68 -3.55 -0.05
CA ASP A 96 -15.37 -4.16 1.09
C ASP A 96 -16.53 -5.11 0.72
N ASP A 97 -17.14 -4.92 -0.45
CA ASP A 97 -18.06 -5.92 -1.02
C ASP A 97 -17.30 -7.20 -1.42
N VAL A 98 -17.27 -8.16 -0.49
CA VAL A 98 -16.48 -9.39 -0.61
C VAL A 98 -17.31 -10.65 -0.80
N LEU A 99 -16.69 -11.65 -1.44
CA LEU A 99 -17.28 -12.99 -1.58
C LEU A 99 -17.63 -13.58 -0.21
N THR A 100 -18.70 -14.38 -0.16
CA THR A 100 -19.24 -14.96 1.08
C THR A 100 -18.18 -15.73 1.86
N GLU A 101 -17.32 -16.48 1.20
CA GLU A 101 -16.23 -17.24 1.81
C GLU A 101 -15.14 -16.38 2.46
N TYR A 102 -15.08 -15.08 2.15
CA TYR A 102 -14.10 -14.13 2.68
C TYR A 102 -14.67 -13.15 3.71
N LYS A 103 -15.98 -13.18 3.96
CA LYS A 103 -16.62 -12.38 5.02
C LYS A 103 -15.95 -12.63 6.38
N GLY A 104 -15.59 -11.54 7.06
CA GLY A 104 -14.92 -11.57 8.37
C GLY A 104 -13.44 -12.01 8.33
N LYS A 105 -12.84 -12.20 7.16
CA LYS A 105 -11.43 -12.61 7.00
C LYS A 105 -10.52 -11.50 6.45
N VAL A 106 -11.11 -10.41 5.96
CA VAL A 106 -10.40 -9.28 5.36
C VAL A 106 -9.87 -8.37 6.47
N ALA A 107 -8.56 -8.18 6.49
CA ALA A 107 -7.86 -7.31 7.43
C ALA A 107 -7.67 -5.89 6.88
N LYS A 108 -7.63 -5.73 5.55
CA LYS A 108 -7.37 -4.46 4.89
C LYS A 108 -8.12 -4.38 3.56
N THR A 109 -8.64 -3.20 3.24
CA THR A 109 -9.14 -2.87 1.90
C THR A 109 -8.53 -1.57 1.38
N SER A 110 -8.89 -1.19 0.15
CA SER A 110 -8.58 0.15 -0.33
C SER A 110 -9.34 1.25 0.39
N ASN A 111 -10.47 0.93 1.04
CA ASN A 111 -11.46 1.87 1.58
C ASN A 111 -12.13 2.78 0.54
N ALA A 112 -12.01 2.48 -0.76
CA ALA A 112 -12.61 3.23 -1.85
C ALA A 112 -13.71 2.44 -2.58
N HIS A 113 -14.66 3.16 -3.16
CA HIS A 113 -15.83 2.68 -3.90
C HIS A 113 -15.95 3.34 -5.29
N PHE A 114 -14.91 4.04 -5.74
CA PHE A 114 -14.68 4.44 -7.14
C PHE A 114 -15.75 5.34 -7.76
N ASN A 115 -16.43 6.13 -6.94
CA ASN A 115 -17.54 7.00 -7.37
C ASN A 115 -17.18 8.50 -7.30
N TYR A 116 -18.05 9.33 -7.88
CA TYR A 116 -17.81 10.77 -7.96
C TYR A 116 -17.86 11.46 -6.58
N GLN A 117 -18.65 10.95 -5.63
CA GLN A 117 -18.75 11.51 -4.27
C GLN A 117 -17.44 11.36 -3.50
N GLU A 118 -16.66 10.34 -3.84
CA GLU A 118 -15.30 10.10 -3.35
C GLU A 118 -14.22 10.89 -4.11
N GLY A 119 -14.61 11.62 -5.16
CA GLY A 119 -13.69 12.44 -5.94
C GLY A 119 -12.97 11.69 -7.07
N PHE A 120 -13.39 10.45 -7.38
CA PHE A 120 -12.92 9.76 -8.57
C PHE A 120 -13.36 10.49 -9.84
N LYS A 121 -12.51 10.43 -10.85
CA LYS A 121 -12.69 11.07 -12.16
C LYS A 121 -13.12 10.06 -13.19
N SER A 122 -13.71 10.56 -14.27
CA SER A 122 -14.12 9.78 -15.43
C SER A 122 -13.47 10.33 -16.69
N ASP A 123 -13.10 9.45 -17.61
CA ASP A 123 -12.70 9.79 -18.96
C ASP A 123 -13.89 10.09 -19.91
N GLY A 124 -15.13 10.01 -19.40
CA GLY A 124 -16.36 10.17 -20.17
C GLY A 124 -17.25 8.92 -20.20
N TYR A 125 -16.76 7.76 -19.73
CA TYR A 125 -17.54 6.52 -19.67
C TYR A 125 -17.92 6.11 -18.24
N LEU A 126 -16.93 5.84 -17.38
CA LEU A 126 -17.14 5.38 -16.00
C LEU A 126 -16.27 6.17 -15.03
N PHE A 127 -16.67 6.25 -13.77
CA PHE A 127 -15.80 6.78 -12.71
C PHE A 127 -14.81 5.70 -12.26
N GLY A 128 -13.63 6.13 -11.82
CA GLY A 128 -12.63 5.21 -11.26
C GLY A 128 -11.69 4.60 -12.29
N ASP A 129 -11.64 5.13 -13.50
CA ASP A 129 -10.62 4.80 -14.49
C ASP A 129 -9.23 4.64 -13.88
N GLY A 130 -8.65 3.45 -13.91
CA GLY A 130 -7.32 3.16 -13.34
C GLY A 130 -7.33 2.27 -12.11
N VAL A 131 -8.46 2.08 -11.47
CA VAL A 131 -8.58 1.16 -10.32
C VAL A 131 -8.22 -0.28 -10.72
N CYS A 132 -8.68 -0.73 -11.89
CA CYS A 132 -8.31 -2.02 -12.46
C CYS A 132 -6.80 -2.14 -12.73
N HIS A 133 -6.13 -1.04 -13.10
CA HIS A 133 -4.68 -1.02 -13.34
C HIS A 133 -3.89 -1.24 -12.05
N LEU A 134 -4.25 -0.49 -11.01
CA LEU A 134 -3.64 -0.67 -9.70
C LEU A 134 -3.86 -2.10 -9.17
N ALA A 135 -5.08 -2.62 -9.29
CA ALA A 135 -5.39 -3.99 -8.89
C ALA A 135 -4.59 -5.02 -9.71
N SER A 136 -4.42 -4.82 -11.02
CA SER A 136 -3.64 -5.73 -11.87
C SER A 136 -2.14 -5.71 -11.51
N LEU A 137 -1.58 -4.54 -11.20
CA LEU A 137 -0.21 -4.42 -10.67
C LEU A 137 -0.05 -5.18 -9.34
N MET A 138 -1.02 -5.02 -8.44
CA MET A 138 -1.03 -5.71 -7.14
C MET A 138 -1.15 -7.23 -7.30
N TYR A 139 -2.03 -7.69 -8.17
CA TYR A 139 -2.24 -9.10 -8.46
C TYR A 139 -0.98 -9.72 -9.04
N TRP A 140 -0.37 -9.08 -10.04
CA TRP A 140 0.88 -9.54 -10.64
C TRP A 140 1.99 -9.69 -9.59
N ALA A 141 2.23 -8.65 -8.79
CA ALA A 141 3.26 -8.69 -7.75
C ALA A 141 2.97 -9.76 -6.68
N ALA A 142 1.70 -9.94 -6.29
CA ALA A 142 1.29 -10.94 -5.31
C ALA A 142 1.50 -12.38 -5.81
N LYS A 143 1.17 -12.66 -7.08
CA LYS A 143 1.38 -13.97 -7.70
C LYS A 143 2.86 -14.34 -7.78
N GLU A 144 3.72 -13.38 -8.10
CA GLU A 144 5.16 -13.61 -8.14
C GLU A 144 5.79 -13.79 -6.77
N ALA A 145 5.29 -13.03 -5.78
CA ALA A 145 5.64 -13.20 -4.37
C ALA A 145 5.10 -14.51 -3.75
N LYS A 146 4.48 -15.38 -4.55
CA LYS A 146 3.93 -16.70 -4.14
C LYS A 146 2.84 -16.60 -3.08
N LEU A 147 2.11 -15.49 -3.06
CA LEU A 147 0.92 -15.33 -2.22
C LEU A 147 -0.28 -16.02 -2.86
N GLU A 148 -1.27 -16.37 -2.03
CA GLU A 148 -2.57 -16.83 -2.51
C GLU A 148 -3.36 -15.61 -2.98
N ALA A 149 -3.48 -15.41 -4.30
CA ALA A 149 -4.21 -14.28 -4.88
C ALA A 149 -5.26 -14.76 -5.90
N VAL A 150 -6.45 -14.18 -5.81
CA VAL A 150 -7.64 -14.52 -6.61
C VAL A 150 -8.28 -13.23 -7.12
N ALA A 151 -8.56 -13.20 -8.42
CA ALA A 151 -9.36 -12.19 -9.09
C ALA A 151 -10.45 -12.95 -9.88
N PRO A 152 -11.71 -13.02 -9.39
CA PRO A 152 -12.73 -13.88 -10.02
C PRO A 152 -13.09 -13.42 -11.44
N THR A 153 -12.89 -12.14 -11.74
CA THR A 153 -13.15 -11.55 -13.07
C THR A 153 -11.87 -10.92 -13.61
N ASN A 154 -11.47 -11.35 -14.81
CA ASN A 154 -10.29 -10.82 -15.51
C ASN A 154 -10.63 -9.51 -16.25
N HIS A 155 -9.64 -8.64 -16.42
CA HIS A 155 -9.71 -7.46 -17.28
C HIS A 155 -9.16 -7.81 -18.67
N ASP A 156 -9.98 -8.46 -19.49
CA ASP A 156 -9.61 -8.92 -20.83
C ASP A 156 -10.21 -8.09 -21.98
N PHE A 157 -11.02 -7.09 -21.64
CA PHE A 157 -11.71 -6.20 -22.58
C PHE A 157 -10.80 -5.09 -23.15
N ARG A 158 -9.71 -4.76 -22.47
CA ARG A 158 -8.69 -3.80 -22.93
C ARG A 158 -7.33 -4.13 -22.32
N GLU A 159 -6.27 -3.88 -23.06
CA GLU A 159 -4.91 -4.05 -22.56
C GLU A 159 -4.58 -3.02 -21.48
N ILE A 160 -3.78 -3.46 -20.50
CA ILE A 160 -3.17 -2.65 -19.47
C ILE A 160 -1.70 -2.55 -19.84
N PRO A 161 -1.17 -1.39 -20.25
CA PRO A 161 0.24 -1.26 -20.56
C PRO A 161 1.12 -1.72 -19.39
N ASP A 162 2.26 -2.31 -19.72
CA ASP A 162 3.24 -2.85 -18.79
C ASP A 162 2.78 -4.07 -17.96
N VAL A 163 1.50 -4.47 -18.02
CA VAL A 163 0.96 -5.61 -17.26
C VAL A 163 0.58 -6.75 -18.21
N PRO A 164 1.18 -7.95 -18.08
CA PRO A 164 0.79 -9.10 -18.90
C PRO A 164 -0.70 -9.43 -18.74
N ARG A 165 -1.35 -9.82 -19.84
CA ARG A 165 -2.80 -10.00 -19.94
C ARG A 165 -3.36 -11.00 -18.91
N GLU A 166 -2.58 -12.02 -18.55
CA GLU A 166 -2.96 -13.01 -17.53
C GLU A 166 -3.07 -12.45 -16.11
N TYR A 167 -2.54 -11.25 -15.86
CA TYR A 167 -2.64 -10.56 -14.58
C TYR A 167 -3.69 -9.44 -14.59
N GLY A 168 -4.49 -9.33 -15.65
CA GLY A 168 -5.61 -8.40 -15.68
C GLY A 168 -6.61 -8.68 -14.56
N VAL A 169 -7.08 -7.61 -13.91
CA VAL A 169 -8.08 -7.68 -12.84
C VAL A 169 -9.18 -6.68 -13.11
N SER A 170 -10.43 -7.16 -13.17
CA SER A 170 -11.60 -6.29 -13.22
C SER A 170 -12.02 -5.90 -11.81
N ILE A 171 -12.09 -4.60 -11.56
CA ILE A 171 -12.58 -4.00 -10.32
C ILE A 171 -13.86 -3.23 -10.61
N TYR A 172 -14.90 -3.45 -9.81
CA TYR A 172 -16.16 -2.71 -9.91
C TYR A 172 -16.83 -2.64 -8.54
N ASN A 173 -17.35 -1.47 -8.20
CA ASN A 173 -18.14 -1.27 -7.00
C ASN A 173 -19.28 -0.28 -7.30
N ALA A 174 -20.50 -0.80 -7.36
CA ALA A 174 -21.70 0.01 -7.50
C ALA A 174 -22.64 -0.18 -6.29
N PRO A 175 -23.24 0.89 -5.75
CA PRO A 175 -24.16 0.79 -4.62
C PRO A 175 -25.30 -0.21 -4.88
N GLY A 176 -25.46 -1.17 -3.96
CA GLY A 176 -26.52 -2.19 -4.02
C GLY A 176 -26.16 -3.45 -4.81
N GLU A 177 -25.09 -3.45 -5.61
CA GLU A 177 -24.72 -4.55 -6.52
C GLU A 177 -23.72 -5.55 -5.90
N THR A 178 -23.88 -5.87 -4.62
CA THR A 178 -22.91 -6.68 -3.83
C THR A 178 -22.48 -7.99 -4.50
N GLY A 179 -23.38 -8.63 -5.27
CA GLY A 179 -23.09 -9.86 -6.03
C GLY A 179 -22.16 -9.66 -7.23
N ALA A 180 -22.31 -8.55 -7.96
CA ALA A 180 -21.40 -8.19 -9.05
C ALA A 180 -20.07 -7.66 -8.49
N ASN A 181 -20.16 -6.75 -7.50
CA ASN A 181 -19.01 -6.13 -6.85
C ASN A 181 -18.04 -7.20 -6.30
N SER A 182 -18.55 -8.17 -5.55
CA SER A 182 -17.70 -9.23 -4.97
C SER A 182 -16.97 -10.11 -5.99
N LYS A 183 -17.49 -10.25 -7.21
CA LYS A 183 -16.83 -10.98 -8.31
C LYS A 183 -15.82 -10.11 -9.06
N GLN A 184 -15.97 -8.80 -9.03
CA GLN A 184 -15.07 -7.82 -9.62
C GLN A 184 -14.23 -7.16 -8.53
N ASN A 185 -13.47 -8.00 -7.83
CA ASN A 185 -12.64 -7.62 -6.69
C ASN A 185 -11.30 -8.40 -6.78
N LEU A 186 -10.29 -7.95 -6.04
CA LEU A 186 -9.01 -8.64 -5.89
C LEU A 186 -8.83 -9.07 -4.45
N TYR A 187 -8.57 -10.36 -4.25
CA TYR A 187 -8.28 -10.96 -2.96
C TYR A 187 -6.82 -11.40 -2.92
N ILE A 188 -6.08 -10.98 -1.90
CA ILE A 188 -4.69 -11.39 -1.66
C ILE A 188 -4.58 -11.86 -0.22
N LYS A 189 -4.20 -13.12 -0.02
CA LYS A 189 -3.98 -13.73 1.28
C LYS A 189 -2.51 -14.04 1.47
N ASN A 190 -2.00 -13.65 2.63
CA ASN A 190 -0.70 -14.08 3.06
C ASN A 190 -0.78 -15.53 3.55
N ASN A 191 -0.46 -16.47 2.67
CA ASN A 191 -0.34 -17.90 2.98
C ASN A 191 1.05 -18.30 3.50
N GLN A 192 1.94 -17.34 3.74
CA GLN A 192 3.27 -17.58 4.30
C GLN A 192 3.26 -17.54 5.83
N ASN A 193 4.35 -17.99 6.44
CA ASN A 193 4.55 -17.98 7.89
C ASN A 193 5.17 -16.67 8.42
N LYS A 194 5.49 -15.72 7.52
CA LYS A 194 6.05 -14.42 7.84
C LYS A 194 5.09 -13.31 7.41
N SER A 195 5.22 -12.14 8.03
CA SER A 195 4.49 -10.96 7.58
C SER A 195 5.02 -10.50 6.22
N VAL A 196 4.12 -10.04 5.36
CA VAL A 196 4.43 -9.58 4.01
C VAL A 196 4.02 -8.12 3.87
N VAL A 197 4.93 -7.29 3.39
CA VAL A 197 4.73 -5.85 3.21
C VAL A 197 4.58 -5.54 1.73
N PHE A 198 3.57 -4.73 1.41
CA PHE A 198 3.37 -4.13 0.10
C PHE A 198 3.80 -2.66 0.19
N ARG A 199 4.89 -2.30 -0.49
CA ARG A 199 5.40 -0.92 -0.57
C ARG A 199 5.13 -0.34 -1.95
N PHE A 200 4.32 0.70 -1.98
CA PHE A 200 4.12 1.56 -3.14
C PHE A 200 5.10 2.74 -3.06
N ALA A 201 5.78 3.03 -4.16
CA ALA A 201 6.61 4.21 -4.33
C ALA A 201 6.22 4.89 -5.63
N TYR A 202 5.80 6.15 -5.53
CA TYR A 202 5.44 6.99 -6.66
C TYR A 202 6.51 8.06 -6.87
N ASN A 203 6.92 8.27 -8.12
CA ASN A 203 7.99 9.21 -8.50
C ASN A 203 7.59 10.09 -9.69
N GLU A 204 6.37 10.64 -9.68
CA GLU A 204 5.78 11.46 -10.73
C GLU A 204 5.29 10.70 -11.97
N ASP A 205 6.14 9.94 -12.64
CA ASP A 205 5.81 9.29 -13.92
C ASP A 205 5.47 7.81 -13.78
N ALA A 206 5.89 7.18 -12.68
CA ALA A 206 5.73 5.75 -12.46
C ALA A 206 5.27 5.42 -11.05
N LEU A 207 4.60 4.27 -10.95
CA LEU A 207 4.25 3.64 -9.69
C LEU A 207 4.99 2.31 -9.59
N LYS A 208 5.82 2.17 -8.56
CA LYS A 208 6.53 0.95 -8.23
C LYS A 208 5.88 0.27 -7.02
N LEU A 209 5.57 -1.01 -7.16
CA LEU A 209 5.15 -1.88 -6.08
C LEU A 209 6.26 -2.89 -5.76
N THR A 210 6.71 -2.92 -4.51
CA THR A 210 7.66 -3.92 -4.00
C THR A 210 6.98 -4.73 -2.90
N VAL A 211 7.06 -6.05 -3.02
CA VAL A 211 6.56 -6.99 -2.00
C VAL A 211 7.76 -7.63 -1.32
N PHE A 212 7.83 -7.57 0.00
CA PHE A 212 8.93 -8.18 0.77
C PHE A 212 8.42 -8.84 2.06
N SER A 213 9.11 -9.88 2.50
CA SER A 213 8.85 -10.51 3.80
C SER A 213 9.63 -9.82 4.91
N VAL A 214 9.02 -9.69 6.08
CA VAL A 214 9.68 -9.27 7.33
C VAL A 214 9.59 -10.41 8.35
N ASN A 215 10.73 -10.69 8.99
CA ASN A 215 10.85 -11.69 10.05
C ASN A 215 10.20 -11.20 11.35
#